data_AF-A0AB74TZ73-F1
#
_entry.id   AF-A0AB74TZ73-F1
#
_cell.length_a   1.000
_cell.length_b   1.000
_cell.length_c   1.000
_cell.angle_alpha   90.00
_cell.angle_beta   90.00
_cell.angle_gamma   90.00
#
_symmetry.space_group_name_H-M   'P 1'
#
loop_
_entity.id
_entity.type
_entity.pdbx_description
1 polymer ?
#
loop_
_entity_poly.entity_id
_entity_poly.type
_entity_poly.pdbx_seq_one_letter_code
_entity_poly.pdbx_strand_id
1 'polypeptide(L)'
;MSNRYWRKRIAEEMEQAQKRDMNRQREMQRLYDEALEELQLTIGGLFQRYANKEGLNLAQAKKRASAMDLNIFNRRVKRWVEERDFSPEANKHLKLYNLKGKVSRLELMKQHMKLATAQLAGREEAYVRESLHDEAIRQREIQSGIFGLYAPDSDQFRQQANAIINTPFQGGSWSKRIWERQDHLANFLNSAIQRIIMQGKHSTTFQSEVRKKFNSTAYEAKRLLVTETARVQTEVQRQTMTDNGFSQYEYMAEPTACHICKPLDGQIFKVLDMEPGTNAAPMHPNCKCSSAPHESREDLEDMFDAIAEGRGDEFLADHESESEAYSDDYAVDFDRVTREGLTYRFKDLPFLSDRASDNFARASLHALQHRTGTSYEDYYLMTKDGKQVAVANSSSVPKRVSYTKQIYDAFEEYGKDELVSIHNHPSGFPPSIADIASLNNKDKQKTVKYGIVVGHDGAMYWYTRPKSDIPKEYQQIHKVELDKLRKIGYNEITVQEKALERASDIFGFEFGRF
;
A
#
# COMPACT_ATOMS: atom_id res chain seq x y z
N MET A 1 -4.42 -15.76 16.40
CA MET A 1 -4.31 -14.87 17.60
C MET A 1 -5.67 -14.74 18.29
N SER A 2 -5.82 -14.12 19.46
CA SER A 2 -7.17 -13.78 19.95
C SER A 2 -7.62 -12.45 19.35
N ASN A 3 -8.84 -12.34 18.80
CA ASN A 3 -9.43 -11.09 18.27
C ASN A 3 -9.29 -9.87 19.23
N ARG A 4 -9.20 -10.13 20.54
CA ARG A 4 -8.93 -9.12 21.57
C ARG A 4 -7.61 -8.36 21.39
N TYR A 5 -6.58 -8.99 20.83
CA TYR A 5 -5.27 -8.36 20.59
C TYR A 5 -5.37 -7.30 19.48
N TRP A 6 -5.95 -7.68 18.34
CA TRP A 6 -6.16 -6.78 17.20
C TRP A 6 -7.07 -5.60 17.57
N ARG A 7 -8.21 -5.89 18.22
CA ARG A 7 -9.12 -4.84 18.71
C ARG A 7 -8.39 -3.81 19.58
N LYS A 8 -7.50 -4.25 20.49
CA LYS A 8 -6.76 -3.32 21.37
C LYS A 8 -5.79 -2.44 20.57
N ARG A 9 -4.98 -3.03 19.69
CA ARG A 9 -3.97 -2.29 18.92
C ARG A 9 -4.59 -1.31 17.92
N ILE A 10 -5.66 -1.73 17.24
CA ILE A 10 -6.41 -0.86 16.34
C ILE A 10 -7.11 0.26 17.12
N ALA A 11 -7.68 -0.01 18.29
CA ALA A 11 -8.27 1.04 19.13
C ALA A 11 -7.24 2.09 19.60
N GLU A 12 -6.04 1.66 20.00
CA GLU A 12 -4.92 2.56 20.33
C GLU A 12 -4.55 3.45 19.13
N GLU A 13 -4.46 2.86 17.93
CA GLU A 13 -4.15 3.62 16.73
C GLU A 13 -5.27 4.59 16.34
N MET A 14 -6.54 4.19 16.48
CA MET A 14 -7.67 5.07 16.22
C MET A 14 -7.59 6.34 17.09
N GLU A 15 -7.23 6.21 18.37
CA GLU A 15 -7.06 7.38 19.24
C GLU A 15 -5.93 8.32 18.74
N GLN A 16 -4.82 7.75 18.27
CA GLN A 16 -3.70 8.53 17.71
C GLN A 16 -4.09 9.19 16.39
N ALA A 17 -4.79 8.48 15.51
CA ALA A 17 -5.32 9.02 14.25
C ALA A 17 -6.24 10.22 14.50
N GLN A 18 -7.12 10.15 15.51
CA GLN A 18 -7.98 11.28 15.89
C GLN A 18 -7.18 12.51 16.33
N LYS A 19 -6.09 12.32 17.09
CA LYS A 19 -5.19 13.43 17.48
C LYS A 19 -4.51 14.07 16.28
N ARG A 20 -4.05 13.26 15.33
CA ARG A 20 -3.45 13.74 14.07
C ARG A 20 -4.48 14.50 13.23
N ASP A 21 -5.69 13.98 13.10
CA ASP A 21 -6.76 14.66 12.37
C ASP A 21 -7.14 16.01 12.99
N MET A 22 -7.15 16.13 14.32
CA MET A 22 -7.33 17.43 14.97
C MET A 22 -6.25 18.44 14.59
N ASN A 23 -4.98 18.01 14.54
CA ASN A 23 -3.88 18.88 14.10
C ASN A 23 -4.02 19.25 12.62
N ARG A 24 -4.36 18.27 11.77
CA ARG A 24 -4.61 18.50 10.34
C ARG A 24 -5.74 19.50 10.09
N GLN A 25 -6.81 19.41 10.88
CA GLN A 25 -7.94 20.33 10.78
C GLN A 25 -7.60 21.74 11.26
N ARG A 26 -6.72 21.90 12.27
CA ARG A 26 -6.24 23.21 12.72
C ARG A 26 -5.39 23.86 11.63
N GLU A 27 -4.50 23.10 11.01
CA GLU A 27 -3.65 23.60 9.93
C GLU A 27 -4.47 23.97 8.69
N MET A 28 -5.45 23.14 8.33
CA MET A 28 -6.42 23.48 7.28
C MET A 28 -7.18 24.76 7.61
N GLN A 29 -7.58 24.98 8.86
CA GLN A 29 -8.21 26.25 9.27
C GLN A 29 -7.27 27.43 9.08
N ARG A 30 -6.01 27.30 9.48
CA ARG A 30 -4.98 28.34 9.33
C ARG A 30 -4.84 28.77 7.87
N LEU A 31 -4.75 27.82 6.93
CA LEU A 31 -4.68 28.10 5.49
C LEU A 31 -5.87 28.95 5.00
N TYR A 32 -7.07 28.62 5.47
CA TYR A 32 -8.30 29.35 5.12
C TYR A 32 -8.37 30.74 5.77
N ASP A 33 -7.93 30.88 7.02
CA ASP A 33 -7.89 32.16 7.73
C ASP A 33 -6.90 33.14 7.09
N GLU A 34 -5.71 32.66 6.71
CA GLU A 34 -4.71 33.44 5.99
C GLU A 34 -5.22 33.89 4.62
N ALA A 35 -5.82 32.97 3.86
CA ALA A 35 -6.40 33.31 2.56
C ALA A 35 -7.55 34.33 2.68
N LEU A 36 -8.36 34.23 3.74
CA LEU A 36 -9.42 35.19 4.04
C LEU A 36 -8.84 36.57 4.37
N GLU A 37 -7.82 36.64 5.23
CA GLU A 37 -7.18 37.89 5.62
C GLU A 37 -6.54 38.59 4.40
N GLU A 38 -5.75 37.85 3.62
CA GLU A 38 -5.14 38.36 2.38
C GLU A 38 -6.20 38.91 1.41
N LEU A 39 -7.31 38.19 1.26
CA LEU A 39 -8.42 38.60 0.39
C LEU A 39 -9.10 39.86 0.92
N GLN A 40 -9.38 39.93 2.22
CA GLN A 40 -10.03 41.08 2.86
C GLN A 40 -9.16 42.34 2.76
N LEU A 41 -7.85 42.22 2.98
CA LEU A 41 -6.90 43.32 2.78
C LEU A 41 -6.85 43.77 1.32
N THR A 42 -6.75 42.83 0.39
CA THR A 42 -6.68 43.12 -1.05
C THR A 42 -7.94 43.85 -1.53
N ILE A 43 -9.12 43.31 -1.21
CA ILE A 43 -10.40 43.87 -1.66
C ILE A 43 -10.75 45.14 -0.90
N GLY A 44 -10.50 45.20 0.42
CA GLY A 44 -10.69 46.42 1.22
C GLY A 44 -9.89 47.59 0.68
N GLY A 45 -8.61 47.37 0.35
CA GLY A 45 -7.77 48.38 -0.27
C GLY A 45 -8.26 48.84 -1.65
N LEU A 46 -8.77 47.92 -2.48
CA LEU A 46 -9.37 48.26 -3.78
C LEU A 46 -10.67 49.07 -3.61
N PHE A 47 -11.53 48.72 -2.65
CA PHE A 47 -12.71 49.50 -2.30
C PHE A 47 -12.34 50.93 -1.92
N GLN A 48 -11.38 51.09 -1.00
CA GLN A 48 -10.94 52.40 -0.52
C GLN A 48 -10.34 53.24 -1.66
N ARG A 49 -9.52 52.65 -2.53
CA ARG A 49 -8.93 53.34 -3.68
C ARG A 49 -9.95 53.78 -4.73
N TYR A 50 -11.03 53.01 -4.91
CA TYR A 50 -11.99 53.25 -5.99
C TYR A 50 -13.24 54.01 -5.55
N ALA A 51 -13.51 54.07 -4.25
CA ALA A 51 -14.60 54.82 -3.66
C ALA A 51 -14.41 56.35 -3.77
N ASN A 52 -15.50 57.11 -3.69
CA ASN A 52 -15.52 58.56 -3.48
C ASN A 52 -16.13 58.85 -2.10
N LYS A 53 -16.51 60.10 -1.83
CA LYS A 53 -17.17 60.52 -0.58
C LYS A 53 -18.43 59.70 -0.24
N GLU A 54 -19.14 59.21 -1.25
CA GLU A 54 -20.38 58.41 -1.12
C GLU A 54 -20.13 56.89 -1.20
N GLY A 55 -18.87 56.44 -1.25
CA GLY A 55 -18.51 55.01 -1.37
C GLY A 55 -18.22 54.55 -2.81
N LEU A 56 -18.33 53.23 -3.05
CA LEU A 56 -18.08 52.60 -4.35
C LEU A 56 -19.40 52.14 -4.99
N ASN A 57 -19.83 52.84 -6.02
CA ASN A 57 -21.02 52.52 -6.81
C ASN A 57 -20.67 51.90 -8.18
N LEU A 58 -21.70 51.45 -8.91
CA LEU A 58 -21.54 50.79 -10.21
C LEU A 58 -20.83 51.66 -11.26
N ALA A 59 -21.10 52.97 -11.29
CA ALA A 59 -20.47 53.87 -12.25
C ALA A 59 -18.96 53.97 -11.99
N GLN A 60 -18.54 54.06 -10.73
CA GLN A 60 -17.12 54.04 -10.35
C GLN A 60 -16.48 52.68 -10.63
N ALA A 61 -17.17 51.59 -10.33
CA ALA A 61 -16.65 50.23 -10.55
C ALA A 61 -16.51 49.88 -12.05
N LYS A 62 -17.32 50.47 -12.92
CA LYS A 62 -17.20 50.34 -14.38
C LYS A 62 -16.08 51.19 -14.99
N LYS A 63 -15.52 52.16 -14.26
CA LYS A 63 -14.35 52.92 -14.73
C LYS A 63 -13.18 51.99 -15.00
N ARG A 64 -12.30 52.43 -15.91
CA ARG A 64 -11.07 51.71 -16.24
C ARG A 64 -10.17 51.59 -15.00
N ALA A 65 -9.60 50.40 -14.80
CA ALA A 65 -8.54 50.19 -13.81
C ALA A 65 -7.26 50.94 -14.23
N SER A 66 -6.47 51.41 -13.26
CA SER A 66 -5.23 52.10 -13.57
C SER A 66 -4.19 51.12 -14.14
N ALA A 67 -3.26 51.62 -14.97
CA ALA A 67 -2.14 50.81 -15.43
C ALA A 67 -1.29 50.30 -14.26
N MET A 68 -1.20 51.08 -13.17
CA MET A 68 -0.50 50.67 -11.96
C MET A 68 -1.18 49.49 -11.27
N ASP A 69 -2.50 49.50 -11.07
CA ASP A 69 -3.22 48.38 -10.47
C ASP A 69 -3.09 47.10 -11.32
N LEU A 70 -3.13 47.24 -12.65
CA LEU A 70 -2.90 46.12 -13.58
C LEU A 70 -1.48 45.54 -13.43
N ASN A 71 -0.48 46.40 -13.31
CA ASN A 71 0.91 45.98 -13.11
C ASN A 71 1.11 45.30 -11.75
N ILE A 72 0.47 45.79 -10.68
CA ILE A 72 0.50 45.15 -9.36
C ILE A 72 -0.12 43.75 -9.43
N PHE A 73 -1.28 43.62 -10.06
CA PHE A 73 -1.96 42.34 -10.23
C PHE A 73 -1.11 41.36 -11.05
N ASN A 74 -0.64 41.77 -12.24
CA ASN A 74 0.18 40.91 -13.10
C ASN A 74 1.52 40.54 -12.44
N ARG A 75 2.13 41.41 -11.64
CA ARG A 75 3.32 41.08 -10.84
C ARG A 75 3.01 40.02 -9.79
N ARG A 76 1.84 40.11 -9.12
CA ARG A 76 1.38 39.07 -8.20
C ARG A 76 1.26 37.76 -8.97
N VAL A 77 0.50 37.70 -10.06
CA VAL A 77 0.34 36.49 -10.89
C VAL A 77 1.70 35.91 -11.30
N LYS A 78 2.61 36.74 -11.81
CA LYS A 78 3.95 36.34 -12.26
C LYS A 78 4.75 35.66 -11.15
N ARG A 79 4.82 36.28 -9.97
CA ARG A 79 5.54 35.73 -8.81
C ARG A 79 5.12 34.29 -8.52
N TRP A 80 3.82 34.04 -8.49
CA TRP A 80 3.28 32.69 -8.21
C TRP A 80 3.55 31.67 -9.32
N VAL A 81 3.52 32.08 -10.60
CA VAL A 81 3.81 31.18 -11.72
C VAL A 81 5.31 30.83 -11.80
N GLU A 82 6.17 31.74 -11.37
CA GLU A 82 7.63 31.57 -11.40
C GLU A 82 8.17 30.78 -10.21
N GLU A 83 7.57 30.95 -9.03
CA GLU A 83 7.96 30.23 -7.80
C GLU A 83 7.69 28.71 -7.91
N ARG A 84 6.72 28.27 -8.73
CA ARG A 84 6.41 26.85 -9.02
C ARG A 84 6.10 25.97 -7.79
N ASP A 85 5.72 26.56 -6.67
CA ASP A 85 5.49 25.85 -5.39
C ASP A 85 4.26 24.93 -5.36
N PHE A 86 3.50 24.80 -6.47
CA PHE A 86 2.26 24.02 -6.52
C PHE A 86 2.31 22.83 -7.50
N SER A 87 1.29 21.97 -7.43
CA SER A 87 1.11 20.85 -8.37
C SER A 87 1.09 21.32 -9.83
N PRO A 88 1.46 20.47 -10.81
CA PRO A 88 1.35 20.79 -12.23
C PRO A 88 -0.06 21.28 -12.63
N GLU A 89 -1.09 20.68 -12.04
CA GLU A 89 -2.49 21.03 -12.21
C GLU A 89 -2.78 22.44 -11.68
N ALA A 90 -2.38 22.73 -10.44
CA ALA A 90 -2.52 24.06 -9.85
C ALA A 90 -1.79 25.14 -10.66
N ASN A 91 -0.56 24.85 -11.10
CA ASN A 91 0.22 25.75 -11.95
C ASN A 91 -0.46 25.99 -13.32
N LYS A 92 -1.15 24.99 -13.88
CA LYS A 92 -1.94 25.15 -15.11
C LYS A 92 -3.13 26.09 -14.91
N HIS A 93 -3.85 25.95 -13.79
CA HIS A 93 -4.95 26.84 -13.44
C HIS A 93 -4.47 28.30 -13.22
N LEU A 94 -3.31 28.49 -12.58
CA LEU A 94 -2.77 29.82 -12.28
C LEU A 94 -2.30 30.60 -13.52
N LYS A 95 -1.85 29.92 -14.58
CA LYS A 95 -1.44 30.56 -15.85
C LYS A 95 -2.58 31.28 -16.57
N LEU A 96 -3.83 30.98 -16.23
CA LEU A 96 -5.02 31.56 -16.86
C LEU A 96 -5.29 33.01 -16.44
N TYR A 97 -4.63 33.52 -15.39
CA TYR A 97 -4.94 34.81 -14.80
C TYR A 97 -4.21 36.01 -15.40
N ASN A 98 -3.51 35.88 -16.53
CA ASN A 98 -2.80 37.01 -17.14
C ASN A 98 -3.75 38.01 -17.83
N LEU A 99 -3.80 39.24 -17.34
CA LEU A 99 -4.61 40.30 -17.93
C LEU A 99 -3.80 41.11 -18.97
N LYS A 100 -4.36 41.21 -20.19
CA LYS A 100 -3.86 42.08 -21.27
C LYS A 100 -4.91 43.14 -21.60
N GLY A 101 -4.47 44.38 -21.84
CA GLY A 101 -5.35 45.46 -22.33
C GLY A 101 -6.14 46.22 -21.26
N LYS A 102 -7.31 46.76 -21.64
CA LYS A 102 -8.12 47.64 -20.78
C LYS A 102 -9.18 46.82 -20.04
N VAL A 103 -9.11 46.76 -18.71
CA VAL A 103 -10.13 46.13 -17.85
C VAL A 103 -10.83 47.17 -16.97
N SER A 104 -12.08 46.87 -16.60
CA SER A 104 -12.80 47.68 -15.61
C SER A 104 -12.28 47.39 -14.19
N ARG A 105 -12.49 48.32 -13.26
CA ARG A 105 -12.14 48.13 -11.84
C ARG A 105 -12.87 46.93 -11.25
N LEU A 106 -14.16 46.76 -11.57
CA LEU A 106 -14.95 45.60 -11.17
C LEU A 106 -14.33 44.29 -11.66
N GLU A 107 -13.94 44.25 -12.94
CA GLU A 107 -13.31 43.05 -13.50
C GLU A 107 -11.98 42.76 -12.84
N LEU A 108 -11.14 43.78 -12.61
CA LEU A 108 -9.89 43.60 -11.89
C LEU A 108 -10.11 43.05 -10.46
N MET A 109 -11.12 43.56 -9.73
CA MET A 109 -11.48 43.02 -8.42
C MET A 109 -11.87 41.54 -8.49
N LYS A 110 -12.68 41.15 -9.48
CA LYS A 110 -13.04 39.74 -9.71
C LYS A 110 -11.81 38.87 -9.96
N GLN A 111 -10.86 39.36 -10.75
CA GLN A 111 -9.63 38.63 -11.05
C GLN A 111 -8.74 38.47 -9.81
N HIS A 112 -8.67 39.48 -8.94
CA HIS A 112 -8.02 39.33 -7.63
C HIS A 112 -8.67 38.24 -6.78
N MET A 113 -10.00 38.17 -6.74
CA MET A 113 -10.71 37.14 -5.95
C MET A 113 -10.48 35.74 -6.52
N LYS A 114 -10.59 35.57 -7.84
CA LYS A 114 -10.32 34.29 -8.50
C LYS A 114 -8.88 33.81 -8.29
N LEU A 115 -7.91 34.74 -8.38
CA LEU A 115 -6.51 34.43 -8.09
C LEU A 115 -6.31 33.98 -6.63
N ALA A 116 -6.91 34.69 -5.67
CA ALA A 116 -6.81 34.35 -4.25
C ALA A 116 -7.42 32.97 -3.95
N THR A 117 -8.57 32.64 -4.53
CA THR A 117 -9.20 31.33 -4.36
C THR A 117 -8.41 30.20 -5.02
N ALA A 118 -7.79 30.45 -6.18
CA ALA A 118 -6.92 29.47 -6.83
C ALA A 118 -5.63 29.22 -6.02
N GLN A 119 -5.08 30.26 -5.37
CA GLN A 119 -3.94 30.12 -4.45
C GLN A 119 -4.28 29.27 -3.24
N LEU A 120 -5.45 29.49 -2.66
CA LEU A 120 -5.96 28.67 -1.56
C LEU A 120 -6.10 27.21 -2.00
N ALA A 121 -6.70 26.94 -3.16
CA ALA A 121 -6.83 25.58 -3.68
C ALA A 121 -5.48 24.89 -3.92
N GLY A 122 -4.49 25.61 -4.47
CA GLY A 122 -3.13 25.06 -4.65
C GLY A 122 -2.46 24.70 -3.32
N ARG A 123 -2.56 25.58 -2.31
CA ARG A 123 -2.07 25.31 -0.94
C ARG A 123 -2.79 24.13 -0.30
N GLU A 124 -4.12 24.10 -0.42
CA GLU A 124 -4.95 23.01 0.08
C GLU A 124 -4.58 21.68 -0.58
N GLU A 125 -4.47 21.65 -1.90
CA GLU A 125 -4.15 20.43 -2.65
C GLU A 125 -2.78 19.88 -2.28
N ALA A 126 -1.77 20.75 -2.12
CA ALA A 126 -0.45 20.35 -1.64
C ALA A 126 -0.52 19.76 -0.23
N TYR A 127 -1.25 20.41 0.67
CA TYR A 127 -1.39 19.96 2.05
C TYR A 127 -2.16 18.64 2.19
N VAL A 128 -3.26 18.48 1.44
CA VAL A 128 -4.04 17.24 1.39
C VAL A 128 -3.19 16.12 0.82
N ARG A 129 -2.48 16.34 -0.30
CA ARG A 129 -1.58 15.34 -0.88
C ARG A 129 -0.56 14.82 0.13
N GLU A 130 0.14 15.72 0.80
CA GLU A 130 1.14 15.33 1.80
C GLU A 130 0.51 14.56 2.95
N SER A 131 -0.63 15.04 3.46
CA SER A 131 -1.36 14.37 4.55
C SER A 131 -1.81 12.96 4.17
N LEU A 132 -2.20 12.72 2.92
CA LEU A 132 -2.60 11.40 2.43
C LEU A 132 -1.40 10.47 2.24
N HIS A 133 -0.25 10.97 1.76
CA HIS A 133 0.99 10.18 1.71
C HIS A 133 1.48 9.80 3.10
N ASP A 134 1.54 10.77 4.02
CA ASP A 134 1.94 10.53 5.41
C ASP A 134 1.03 9.50 6.07
N GLU A 135 -0.28 9.57 5.81
CA GLU A 135 -1.22 8.59 6.36
C GLU A 135 -1.04 7.21 5.73
N ALA A 136 -0.83 7.11 4.41
CA ALA A 136 -0.59 5.83 3.75
C ALA A 136 0.68 5.15 4.30
N ILE A 137 1.79 5.88 4.37
CA ILE A 137 3.08 5.38 4.88
C ILE A 137 2.91 4.94 6.32
N ARG A 138 2.34 5.81 7.17
CA ARG A 138 2.12 5.53 8.58
C ARG A 138 1.23 4.31 8.77
N GLN A 139 0.14 4.17 8.03
CA GLN A 139 -0.69 2.99 8.13
C GLN A 139 0.07 1.74 7.73
N ARG A 140 0.87 1.78 6.67
CA ARG A 140 1.69 0.64 6.31
C ARG A 140 2.69 0.28 7.41
N GLU A 141 3.37 1.27 8.00
CA GLU A 141 4.28 1.07 9.15
C GLU A 141 3.56 0.52 10.37
N ILE A 142 2.37 1.04 10.68
CA ILE A 142 1.55 0.57 11.80
C ILE A 142 1.14 -0.87 11.55
N GLN A 143 0.64 -1.20 10.38
CA GLN A 143 0.24 -2.57 10.07
C GLN A 143 1.48 -3.49 10.06
N SER A 144 2.62 -3.06 9.52
CA SER A 144 3.89 -3.79 9.63
C SER A 144 4.34 -3.99 11.08
N GLY A 145 4.20 -2.99 11.95
CA GLY A 145 4.56 -3.09 13.37
C GLY A 145 3.53 -3.81 14.24
N ILE A 146 2.25 -3.76 13.87
CA ILE A 146 1.15 -4.50 14.51
C ILE A 146 1.22 -5.99 14.12
N PHE A 147 1.55 -6.28 12.85
CA PHE A 147 1.62 -7.63 12.25
C PHE A 147 3.02 -8.26 12.22
N GLY A 148 4.07 -7.54 12.63
CA GLY A 148 5.45 -8.05 12.66
C GLY A 148 6.08 -8.27 11.27
N LEU A 149 5.65 -7.54 10.25
CA LEU A 149 6.07 -7.67 8.85
C LEU A 149 7.22 -6.71 8.52
N TYR A 150 8.08 -7.10 7.57
CA TYR A 150 9.08 -6.19 6.99
C TYR A 150 8.37 -5.06 6.23
N ALA A 151 8.67 -3.81 6.59
CA ALA A 151 8.24 -2.65 5.83
C ALA A 151 9.29 -2.35 4.73
N PRO A 152 8.92 -2.29 3.44
CA PRO A 152 9.84 -1.85 2.40
C PRO A 152 10.25 -0.39 2.63
N ASP A 153 11.31 0.05 1.94
CA ASP A 153 11.78 1.44 1.94
C ASP A 153 10.61 2.42 1.75
N SER A 154 10.49 3.39 2.65
CA SER A 154 9.41 4.39 2.67
C SER A 154 9.28 5.14 1.34
N ASP A 155 10.39 5.32 0.61
CA ASP A 155 10.39 6.01 -0.67
C ASP A 155 9.79 5.17 -1.81
N GLN A 156 9.98 3.85 -1.78
CA GLN A 156 9.32 2.94 -2.74
C GLN A 156 7.83 2.86 -2.48
N PHE A 157 7.42 2.74 -1.21
CA PHE A 157 6.01 2.70 -0.85
C PHE A 157 5.30 4.02 -1.16
N ARG A 158 5.98 5.16 -1.00
CA ARG A 158 5.43 6.48 -1.37
C ARG A 158 5.00 6.54 -2.83
N GLN A 159 5.73 5.87 -3.74
CA GLN A 159 5.35 5.79 -5.14
C GLN A 159 4.13 4.90 -5.37
N GLN A 160 4.07 3.74 -4.69
CA GLN A 160 2.94 2.81 -4.75
C GLN A 160 1.65 3.42 -4.16
N ALA A 161 1.78 4.21 -3.09
CA ALA A 161 0.67 4.90 -2.45
C ALA A 161 -0.06 5.87 -3.38
N ASN A 162 0.57 6.36 -4.46
CA ASN A 162 -0.10 7.21 -5.45
C ASN A 162 -1.31 6.53 -6.09
N ALA A 163 -1.27 5.22 -6.31
CA ALA A 163 -2.41 4.48 -6.86
C ALA A 163 -3.59 4.58 -5.90
N ILE A 164 -3.38 4.23 -4.62
CA ILE A 164 -4.38 4.30 -3.55
C ILE A 164 -4.94 5.71 -3.38
N ILE A 165 -4.06 6.72 -3.35
CA ILE A 165 -4.41 8.12 -3.10
C ILE A 165 -5.24 8.69 -4.25
N ASN A 166 -4.91 8.37 -5.50
CA ASN A 166 -5.55 8.96 -6.66
C ASN A 166 -6.77 8.17 -7.17
N THR A 167 -7.04 6.98 -6.63
CA THR A 167 -8.27 6.23 -6.92
C THR A 167 -9.51 7.09 -6.64
N PRO A 168 -10.42 7.28 -7.62
CA PRO A 168 -11.68 7.97 -7.40
C PRO A 168 -12.53 7.30 -6.33
N PHE A 169 -13.19 8.09 -5.52
CA PHE A 169 -14.11 7.63 -4.48
C PHE A 169 -15.43 8.35 -4.65
N GLN A 170 -16.58 7.67 -4.57
CA GLN A 170 -17.92 8.30 -4.71
C GLN A 170 -18.01 9.30 -5.89
N GLY A 171 -17.58 8.87 -7.08
CA GLY A 171 -17.73 9.62 -8.33
C GLY A 171 -16.68 10.71 -8.62
N GLY A 172 -15.61 10.85 -7.81
CA GLY A 172 -14.55 11.81 -8.12
C GLY A 172 -13.28 11.64 -7.28
N SER A 173 -12.17 12.22 -7.74
CA SER A 173 -10.93 12.30 -6.97
C SER A 173 -10.98 13.45 -5.95
N TRP A 174 -10.18 13.35 -4.89
CA TRP A 174 -10.06 14.37 -3.86
C TRP A 174 -9.61 15.72 -4.45
N SER A 175 -8.64 15.72 -5.38
CA SER A 175 -8.14 16.94 -6.02
C SER A 175 -9.24 17.63 -6.84
N LYS A 176 -10.03 16.86 -7.60
CA LYS A 176 -11.16 17.41 -8.37
C LYS A 176 -12.16 18.14 -7.47
N ARG A 177 -12.48 17.57 -6.30
CA ARG A 177 -13.39 18.20 -5.31
C ARG A 177 -12.86 19.53 -4.77
N ILE A 178 -11.55 19.65 -4.57
CA ILE A 178 -10.92 20.91 -4.14
C ILE A 178 -11.14 22.00 -5.18
N TRP A 179 -10.87 21.69 -6.46
CA TRP A 179 -11.01 22.64 -7.56
C TRP A 179 -12.48 23.01 -7.85
N GLU A 180 -13.40 22.05 -7.82
CA GLU A 180 -14.84 22.33 -7.95
C GLU A 180 -15.33 23.26 -6.82
N ARG A 181 -14.92 22.99 -5.57
CA ARG A 181 -15.26 23.85 -4.43
C ARG A 181 -14.64 25.24 -4.56
N GLN A 182 -13.42 25.34 -5.10
CA GLN A 182 -12.76 26.61 -5.40
C GLN A 182 -13.57 27.44 -6.41
N ASP A 183 -14.06 26.81 -7.47
CA ASP A 183 -14.89 27.48 -8.47
C ASP A 183 -16.20 28.01 -7.86
N HIS A 184 -16.84 27.22 -7.01
CA HIS A 184 -18.02 27.67 -6.26
C HIS A 184 -17.72 28.86 -5.34
N LEU A 185 -16.57 28.85 -4.65
CA LEU A 185 -16.14 29.96 -3.81
C LEU A 185 -15.89 31.22 -4.66
N ALA A 186 -15.14 31.10 -5.77
CA ALA A 186 -14.86 32.20 -6.67
C ALA A 186 -16.13 32.82 -7.25
N ASN A 187 -17.09 31.98 -7.66
CA ASN A 187 -18.39 32.44 -8.16
C ASN A 187 -19.19 33.16 -7.09
N PHE A 188 -19.22 32.64 -5.86
CA PHE A 188 -19.86 33.31 -4.73
C PHE A 188 -19.26 34.70 -4.49
N LEU A 189 -17.92 34.80 -4.45
CA LEU A 189 -17.21 36.08 -4.25
C LEU A 189 -17.54 37.09 -5.37
N ASN A 190 -17.56 36.63 -6.62
CA ASN A 190 -17.93 37.44 -7.78
C ASN A 190 -19.37 37.97 -7.70
N SER A 191 -20.33 37.15 -7.24
CA SER A 191 -21.69 37.60 -7.04
C SER A 191 -21.81 38.56 -5.84
N ALA A 192 -21.13 38.27 -4.74
CA ALA A 192 -21.15 39.10 -3.53
C ALA A 192 -20.62 40.51 -3.81
N ILE A 193 -19.49 40.63 -4.52
CA ILE A 193 -18.92 41.94 -4.85
C ILE A 193 -19.86 42.75 -5.75
N GLN A 194 -20.48 42.10 -6.74
CA GLN A 194 -21.39 42.75 -7.68
C GLN A 194 -22.63 43.27 -6.95
N ARG A 195 -23.25 42.46 -6.09
CA ARG A 195 -24.42 42.87 -5.31
C ARG A 195 -24.14 44.09 -4.46
N ILE A 196 -23.00 44.12 -3.78
CA ILE A 196 -22.65 45.22 -2.86
C ILE A 196 -22.41 46.51 -3.63
N ILE A 197 -21.70 46.45 -4.76
CA ILE A 197 -21.48 47.60 -5.64
C ILE A 197 -22.79 48.10 -6.26
N MET A 198 -23.69 47.19 -6.67
CA MET A 198 -25.00 47.56 -7.23
C MET A 198 -25.92 48.20 -6.18
N GLN A 199 -25.87 47.72 -4.95
CA GLN A 199 -26.67 48.23 -3.83
C GLN A 199 -26.07 49.48 -3.17
N GLY A 200 -24.88 49.92 -3.58
CA GLY A 200 -24.17 51.03 -2.94
C GLY A 200 -23.82 50.76 -1.48
N LYS A 201 -23.73 49.48 -1.07
CA LYS A 201 -23.44 49.09 0.31
C LYS A 201 -21.96 49.26 0.65
N HIS A 202 -21.68 49.51 1.92
CA HIS A 202 -20.33 49.64 2.43
C HIS A 202 -19.57 48.30 2.41
N SER A 203 -18.24 48.35 2.26
CA SER A 203 -17.34 47.18 2.16
C SER A 203 -17.38 46.24 3.36
N THR A 204 -17.82 46.72 4.53
CA THR A 204 -18.03 45.92 5.75
C THR A 204 -19.06 44.81 5.55
N THR A 205 -20.07 45.03 4.70
CA THR A 205 -21.06 43.99 4.35
C THR A 205 -20.40 42.85 3.57
N PHE A 206 -19.48 43.19 2.67
CA PHE A 206 -18.72 42.21 1.88
C PHE A 206 -17.86 41.35 2.79
N GLN A 207 -17.12 41.98 3.71
CA GLN A 207 -16.26 41.27 4.65
C GLN A 207 -17.03 40.25 5.50
N SER A 208 -18.24 40.59 5.95
CA SER A 208 -19.09 39.68 6.73
C SER A 208 -19.59 38.48 5.91
N GLU A 209 -20.13 38.71 4.70
CA GLU A 209 -20.59 37.63 3.81
C GLU A 209 -19.43 36.69 3.41
N VAL A 210 -18.27 37.27 3.09
CA VAL A 210 -17.07 36.52 2.71
C VAL A 210 -16.56 35.68 3.87
N ARG A 211 -16.48 36.23 5.09
CA ARG A 211 -16.05 35.48 6.28
C ARG A 211 -16.94 34.27 6.53
N LYS A 212 -18.28 34.44 6.47
CA LYS A 212 -19.23 33.33 6.63
C LYS A 212 -19.01 32.25 5.57
N LYS A 213 -18.83 32.64 4.30
CA LYS A 213 -18.59 31.68 3.22
C LYS A 213 -17.26 30.95 3.41
N PHE A 214 -16.18 31.66 3.74
CA PHE A 214 -14.88 31.05 4.00
C PHE A 214 -14.94 30.03 5.15
N ASN A 215 -15.64 30.34 6.24
CA ASN A 215 -15.84 29.38 7.33
C ASN A 215 -16.57 28.11 6.88
N SER A 216 -17.62 28.25 6.05
CA SER A 216 -18.32 27.08 5.49
C SER A 216 -17.42 26.25 4.56
N THR A 217 -16.61 26.91 3.73
CA THR A 217 -15.69 26.24 2.81
C THR A 217 -14.52 25.58 3.56
N ALA A 218 -14.03 26.19 4.64
CA ALA A 218 -13.02 25.60 5.53
C ALA A 218 -13.55 24.33 6.19
N TYR A 219 -14.82 24.33 6.63
CA TYR A 219 -15.46 23.13 7.15
C TYR A 219 -15.57 22.02 6.10
N GLU A 220 -15.97 22.37 4.87
CA GLU A 220 -16.01 21.42 3.74
C GLU A 220 -14.62 20.84 3.43
N ALA A 221 -13.55 21.64 3.53
CA ALA A 221 -12.15 21.22 3.32
C ALA A 221 -11.67 20.24 4.38
N LYS A 222 -11.91 20.57 5.65
CA LYS A 222 -11.61 19.66 6.78
C LYS A 222 -12.34 18.32 6.64
N ARG A 223 -13.62 18.37 6.28
CA ARG A 223 -14.44 17.17 6.06
C ARG A 223 -13.89 16.30 4.94
N LEU A 224 -13.47 16.91 3.82
CA LEU A 224 -12.82 16.21 2.72
C LEU A 224 -11.55 15.52 3.21
N LEU A 225 -10.68 16.25 3.91
CA LEU A 225 -9.40 15.72 4.41
C LEU A 225 -9.61 14.50 5.31
N VAL A 226 -10.50 14.59 6.31
CA VAL A 226 -10.80 13.47 7.22
C VAL A 226 -11.38 12.27 6.47
N THR A 227 -12.23 12.52 5.47
CA THR A 227 -12.86 11.43 4.70
C THR A 227 -11.82 10.72 3.84
N GLU A 228 -10.95 11.47 3.16
CA GLU A 228 -9.92 10.88 2.30
C GLU A 228 -8.79 10.21 3.10
N THR A 229 -8.42 10.73 4.27
CA THR A 229 -7.47 10.03 5.15
C THR A 229 -8.06 8.70 5.62
N ALA A 230 -9.31 8.67 6.10
CA ALA A 230 -9.97 7.42 6.49
C ALA A 230 -10.10 6.41 5.33
N ARG A 231 -10.34 6.89 4.11
CA ARG A 231 -10.39 6.05 2.91
C ARG A 231 -9.02 5.43 2.61
N VAL A 232 -7.96 6.24 2.60
CA VAL A 232 -6.59 5.78 2.38
C VAL A 232 -6.19 4.78 3.47
N GLN A 233 -6.53 5.04 4.72
CA GLN A 233 -6.27 4.10 5.82
C GLN A 233 -6.93 2.74 5.56
N THR A 234 -8.21 2.76 5.19
CA THR A 234 -8.99 1.55 4.94
C THR A 234 -8.44 0.76 3.75
N GLU A 235 -8.03 1.43 2.67
CA GLU A 235 -7.45 0.76 1.51
C GLU A 235 -6.08 0.13 1.83
N VAL A 236 -5.25 0.80 2.62
CA VAL A 236 -3.98 0.22 3.11
C VAL A 236 -4.25 -0.97 4.05
N GLN A 237 -5.28 -0.89 4.88
CA GLN A 237 -5.72 -2.00 5.74
C GLN A 237 -6.18 -3.18 4.89
N ARG A 238 -7.01 -2.95 3.88
CA ARG A 238 -7.49 -3.98 2.95
C ARG A 238 -6.32 -4.68 2.27
N GLN A 239 -5.43 -3.91 1.64
CA GLN A 239 -4.24 -4.48 1.00
C GLN A 239 -3.39 -5.28 1.98
N THR A 240 -3.19 -4.75 3.19
CA THR A 240 -2.40 -5.49 4.18
C THR A 240 -3.12 -6.75 4.66
N MET A 241 -4.43 -6.73 4.84
CA MET A 241 -5.19 -7.93 5.22
C MET A 241 -5.14 -8.99 4.11
N THR A 242 -5.32 -8.58 2.85
CA THR A 242 -5.20 -9.44 1.67
C THR A 242 -3.78 -10.02 1.53
N ASP A 243 -2.74 -9.18 1.60
CA ASP A 243 -1.32 -9.59 1.53
C ASP A 243 -0.96 -10.64 2.59
N ASN A 244 -1.66 -10.64 3.72
CA ASN A 244 -1.40 -11.52 4.87
C ASN A 244 -2.41 -12.66 5.01
N GLY A 245 -3.30 -12.87 4.02
CA GLY A 245 -4.20 -14.02 3.98
C GLY A 245 -5.33 -13.99 5.01
N PHE A 246 -5.69 -12.82 5.55
CA PHE A 246 -6.89 -12.69 6.37
C PHE A 246 -8.13 -12.77 5.47
N SER A 247 -9.01 -13.74 5.74
CA SER A 247 -10.28 -13.90 5.01
C SER A 247 -11.37 -12.99 5.56
N GLN A 248 -11.30 -12.61 6.84
CA GLN A 248 -12.30 -11.81 7.54
C GLN A 248 -11.69 -10.64 8.30
N TYR A 249 -12.49 -9.58 8.44
CA TYR A 249 -12.19 -8.46 9.32
C TYR A 249 -13.40 -8.11 10.17
N GLU A 250 -13.12 -7.54 11.33
CA GLU A 250 -14.08 -6.98 12.26
C GLU A 250 -14.13 -5.47 12.07
N TYR A 251 -15.33 -4.93 11.88
CA TYR A 251 -15.53 -3.49 11.83
C TYR A 251 -15.39 -2.89 13.23
N MET A 252 -14.54 -1.87 13.35
CA MET A 252 -14.21 -1.19 14.60
C MET A 252 -14.79 0.21 14.59
N ALA A 253 -15.91 0.41 15.27
CA ALA A 253 -16.51 1.74 15.37
C ALA A 253 -15.71 2.61 16.35
N GLU A 254 -15.59 3.91 16.05
CA GLU A 254 -14.96 4.82 17.01
C GLU A 254 -15.79 4.95 18.31
N PRO A 255 -15.18 5.30 19.46
CA PRO A 255 -15.89 5.35 20.74
C PRO A 255 -17.15 6.23 20.74
N THR A 256 -17.16 7.29 19.93
CA THR A 256 -18.30 8.21 19.76
C THR A 256 -19.10 7.98 18.48
N ALA A 257 -19.06 6.75 17.94
CA ALA A 257 -19.66 6.40 16.66
C ALA A 257 -21.11 6.84 16.52
N CYS A 258 -21.43 7.33 15.32
CA CYS A 258 -22.77 7.80 14.98
C CYS A 258 -23.75 6.63 14.83
N HIS A 259 -25.03 6.95 14.62
CA HIS A 259 -26.10 5.97 14.41
C HIS A 259 -25.91 5.08 13.16
N ILE A 260 -25.05 5.48 12.21
CA ILE A 260 -24.71 4.69 11.01
C ILE A 260 -23.63 3.64 11.34
N CYS A 261 -22.56 4.04 12.02
CA CYS A 261 -21.42 3.17 12.29
C CYS A 261 -21.61 2.28 13.53
N LYS A 262 -22.36 2.75 14.54
CA LYS A 262 -22.54 2.01 15.80
C LYS A 262 -23.16 0.62 15.61
N PRO A 263 -24.17 0.42 14.73
CA PRO A 263 -24.69 -0.91 14.44
C PRO A 263 -23.66 -1.87 13.81
N LEU A 264 -22.62 -1.35 13.15
CA LEU A 264 -21.59 -2.14 12.48
C LEU A 264 -20.47 -2.56 13.44
N ASP A 265 -20.36 -1.97 14.64
CA ASP A 265 -19.27 -2.30 15.57
C ASP A 265 -19.28 -3.79 15.94
N GLY A 266 -18.14 -4.45 15.75
CA GLY A 266 -17.98 -5.88 16.00
C GLY A 266 -18.59 -6.81 14.95
N GLN A 267 -19.21 -6.28 13.90
CA GLN A 267 -19.65 -7.09 12.77
C GLN A 267 -18.45 -7.60 11.98
N ILE A 268 -18.55 -8.86 11.52
CA ILE A 268 -17.52 -9.54 10.75
C ILE A 268 -17.89 -9.52 9.28
N PHE A 269 -16.94 -9.15 8.44
CA PHE A 269 -17.08 -9.06 6.98
C PHE A 269 -15.93 -9.78 6.30
N LYS A 270 -16.13 -10.20 5.05
CA LYS A 270 -15.05 -10.78 4.22
C LYS A 270 -14.11 -9.67 3.76
N VAL A 271 -12.79 -9.91 3.83
CA VAL A 271 -11.76 -8.96 3.34
C VAL A 271 -11.88 -8.75 1.82
N LEU A 272 -12.29 -9.78 1.09
CA LEU A 272 -12.52 -9.70 -0.35
C LEU A 272 -13.62 -8.67 -0.71
N ASP A 273 -14.67 -8.61 0.11
CA ASP A 273 -15.79 -7.68 -0.08
C ASP A 273 -15.52 -6.30 0.54
N MET A 274 -14.32 -6.05 1.07
CA MET A 274 -14.01 -4.84 1.83
C MET A 274 -14.04 -3.60 0.93
N GLU A 275 -15.11 -2.83 1.03
CA GLU A 275 -15.36 -1.65 0.21
C GLU A 275 -15.60 -0.41 1.12
N PRO A 276 -14.71 0.59 1.04
CA PRO A 276 -14.91 1.87 1.72
C PRO A 276 -16.26 2.50 1.39
N GLY A 277 -17.05 2.82 2.39
CA GLY A 277 -18.38 3.42 2.23
C GLY A 277 -19.55 2.44 2.17
N THR A 278 -19.28 1.14 2.06
CA THR A 278 -20.31 0.09 2.02
C THR A 278 -20.29 -0.77 3.29
N ASN A 279 -19.15 -1.40 3.56
CA ASN A 279 -18.93 -2.24 4.75
C ASN A 279 -17.62 -1.91 5.49
N ALA A 280 -16.80 -1.02 4.94
CA ALA A 280 -15.59 -0.51 5.56
C ALA A 280 -15.59 1.03 5.65
N ALA A 281 -14.78 1.61 6.54
CA ALA A 281 -14.68 3.06 6.65
C ALA A 281 -14.13 3.71 5.35
N PRO A 282 -14.46 4.99 5.05
CA PRO A 282 -15.42 5.84 5.72
C PRO A 282 -16.86 5.57 5.27
N MET A 283 -17.75 5.23 6.20
CA MET A 283 -19.20 5.01 5.91
C MET A 283 -19.95 6.32 5.61
N HIS A 284 -19.42 7.43 6.07
CA HIS A 284 -20.01 8.75 5.92
C HIS A 284 -18.91 9.82 5.98
N PRO A 285 -19.20 11.07 5.56
CA PRO A 285 -18.25 12.16 5.75
C PRO A 285 -17.90 12.33 7.24
N ASN A 286 -16.62 12.56 7.55
CA ASN A 286 -16.07 12.59 8.92
C ASN A 286 -16.09 11.24 9.68
N CYS A 287 -16.25 10.10 8.99
CA CYS A 287 -16.09 8.80 9.64
C CYS A 287 -14.65 8.58 10.10
N LYS A 288 -14.49 8.08 11.34
CA LYS A 288 -13.19 7.81 11.99
C LYS A 288 -13.07 6.36 12.48
N CYS A 289 -13.94 5.49 11.96
CA CYS A 289 -13.96 4.07 12.25
C CYS A 289 -12.80 3.38 11.51
N SER A 290 -12.49 2.15 11.90
CA SER A 290 -11.39 1.36 11.36
C SER A 290 -11.79 -0.11 11.21
N SER A 291 -10.85 -0.94 10.80
CA SER A 291 -11.04 -2.38 10.66
C SER A 291 -9.91 -3.13 11.35
N ALA A 292 -10.24 -4.23 12.02
CA ALA A 292 -9.27 -5.14 12.64
C ALA A 292 -9.35 -6.52 11.96
N PRO A 293 -8.24 -7.24 11.76
CA PRO A 293 -8.34 -8.60 11.25
C PRO A 293 -9.13 -9.50 12.20
N HIS A 294 -9.90 -10.44 11.65
CA HIS A 294 -10.69 -11.39 12.41
C HIS A 294 -10.36 -12.83 12.02
N GLU A 295 -10.21 -13.69 13.03
CA GLU A 295 -10.14 -15.15 12.88
C GLU A 295 -11.16 -15.75 13.86
N SER A 296 -12.13 -16.53 13.37
CA SER A 296 -13.11 -17.17 14.24
C SER A 296 -12.51 -18.41 14.93
N ARG A 297 -13.07 -18.77 16.10
CA ARG A 297 -12.65 -19.95 16.88
C ARG A 297 -13.40 -21.22 16.47
N GLU A 298 -14.64 -21.07 15.98
CA GLU A 298 -15.46 -22.16 15.41
C GLU A 298 -14.86 -22.67 14.09
N ASP A 299 -14.35 -21.80 13.22
CA ASP A 299 -13.64 -22.22 11.99
C ASP A 299 -12.36 -23.02 12.29
N LEU A 300 -11.78 -22.84 13.48
CA LEU A 300 -10.62 -23.61 13.94
C LEU A 300 -11.07 -24.94 14.57
N GLU A 301 -12.08 -24.95 15.43
CA GLU A 301 -12.56 -26.15 16.15
C GLU A 301 -13.31 -27.12 15.23
N ASP A 302 -14.19 -26.65 14.32
CA ASP A 302 -14.88 -27.49 13.33
C ASP A 302 -13.91 -28.07 12.28
N MET A 303 -12.87 -27.31 11.91
CA MET A 303 -11.78 -27.81 11.06
C MET A 303 -10.95 -28.88 11.78
N PHE A 304 -10.67 -28.71 13.08
CA PHE A 304 -9.96 -29.71 13.86
C PHE A 304 -10.79 -30.99 14.05
N ASP A 305 -12.10 -30.88 14.28
CA ASP A 305 -13.02 -32.01 14.42
C ASP A 305 -13.22 -32.75 13.08
N ALA A 306 -13.37 -32.02 11.97
CA ALA A 306 -13.43 -32.63 10.63
C ALA A 306 -12.12 -33.35 10.26
N ILE A 307 -10.96 -32.79 10.60
CA ILE A 307 -9.66 -33.43 10.39
C ILE A 307 -9.47 -34.66 11.31
N ALA A 308 -9.92 -34.59 12.56
CA ALA A 308 -9.87 -35.69 13.50
C ALA A 308 -10.80 -36.86 13.10
N GLU A 309 -11.92 -36.54 12.44
CA GLU A 309 -12.89 -37.52 11.91
C GLU A 309 -12.57 -38.00 10.49
N GLY A 310 -11.49 -37.51 9.86
CA GLY A 310 -11.11 -37.89 8.49
C GLY A 310 -12.00 -37.30 7.39
N ARG A 311 -12.83 -36.29 7.72
CA ARG A 311 -13.71 -35.53 6.82
C ARG A 311 -13.13 -34.15 6.46
N GLY A 312 -11.84 -33.93 6.69
CA GLY A 312 -11.18 -32.65 6.40
C GLY A 312 -11.37 -32.19 4.95
N ASP A 313 -11.32 -33.12 4.00
CA ASP A 313 -11.51 -32.83 2.57
C ASP A 313 -12.98 -32.46 2.23
N GLU A 314 -13.98 -33.05 2.92
CA GLU A 314 -15.41 -32.70 2.77
C GLU A 314 -15.75 -31.35 3.43
N PHE A 315 -15.17 -31.07 4.61
CA PHE A 315 -15.36 -29.79 5.31
C PHE A 315 -14.80 -28.61 4.50
N LEU A 316 -13.66 -28.81 3.83
CA LEU A 316 -13.06 -27.84 2.91
C LEU A 316 -13.93 -27.62 1.66
N ALA A 317 -14.62 -28.66 1.17
CA ALA A 317 -15.51 -28.55 0.01
C ALA A 317 -16.83 -27.81 0.33
N ASP A 318 -17.39 -27.97 1.53
CA ASP A 318 -18.66 -27.34 1.94
C ASP A 318 -18.51 -25.84 2.29
N HIS A 319 -17.28 -25.37 2.58
CA HIS A 319 -16.99 -23.96 2.94
C HIS A 319 -16.37 -23.14 1.79
N GLU A 320 -16.31 -23.69 0.58
CA GLU A 320 -16.00 -22.92 -0.62
C GLU A 320 -17.20 -22.05 -1.02
N SER A 321 -17.29 -20.84 -0.46
CA SER A 321 -17.99 -19.72 -1.11
C SER A 321 -17.02 -18.58 -1.39
N GLU A 322 -16.51 -18.63 -2.63
CA GLU A 322 -15.72 -17.62 -3.34
C GLU A 322 -14.46 -17.17 -2.58
N SER A 323 -13.53 -18.11 -2.39
CA SER A 323 -12.13 -17.73 -2.58
C SER A 323 -11.95 -17.37 -4.05
N GLU A 324 -11.62 -16.11 -4.35
CA GLU A 324 -11.05 -15.78 -5.66
C GLU A 324 -9.95 -16.79 -5.95
N ALA A 325 -10.09 -17.45 -7.10
CA ALA A 325 -9.23 -18.51 -7.56
C ALA A 325 -7.75 -18.17 -7.27
N TYR A 326 -7.12 -18.90 -6.36
CA TYR A 326 -5.72 -19.24 -6.59
C TYR A 326 -5.73 -19.91 -7.94
N SER A 327 -5.11 -19.28 -8.94
CA SER A 327 -4.97 -19.97 -10.20
C SER A 327 -4.24 -21.28 -9.88
N ASP A 328 -4.89 -22.41 -10.15
CA ASP A 328 -4.24 -23.70 -10.37
C ASP A 328 -3.15 -23.62 -11.46
N ASP A 329 -2.95 -22.44 -12.04
CA ASP A 329 -1.82 -22.09 -12.84
C ASP A 329 -0.56 -21.93 -11.95
N TYR A 330 0.12 -23.06 -11.74
CA TYR A 330 1.55 -23.07 -11.36
C TYR A 330 2.44 -22.52 -12.49
N ALA A 331 1.93 -21.59 -13.31
CA ALA A 331 2.69 -20.94 -14.35
C ALA A 331 3.90 -20.25 -13.73
N VAL A 332 5.03 -20.42 -14.40
CA VAL A 332 6.24 -19.68 -14.06
C VAL A 332 6.08 -18.25 -14.57
N ASP A 333 6.38 -17.29 -13.70
CA ASP A 333 6.48 -15.88 -14.09
C ASP A 333 7.80 -15.67 -14.87
N PHE A 334 7.79 -15.95 -16.17
CA PHE A 334 8.99 -15.81 -17.02
C PHE A 334 9.46 -14.36 -17.20
N ASP A 335 8.64 -13.36 -16.83
CA ASP A 335 9.07 -11.96 -16.78
C ASP A 335 9.96 -11.70 -15.54
N ARG A 336 9.74 -12.43 -14.44
CA ARG A 336 10.61 -12.43 -13.24
C ARG A 336 11.73 -13.46 -13.28
N VAL A 337 11.50 -14.58 -13.96
CA VAL A 337 12.44 -15.72 -14.10
C VAL A 337 13.13 -15.64 -15.46
N THR A 338 14.00 -14.64 -15.60
CA THR A 338 14.90 -14.55 -16.74
C THR A 338 16.19 -15.31 -16.49
N ARG A 339 16.82 -15.82 -17.55
CA ARG A 339 18.14 -16.48 -17.45
C ARG A 339 19.17 -15.52 -16.85
N GLU A 340 19.20 -14.28 -17.31
CA GLU A 340 20.12 -13.25 -16.84
C GLU A 340 19.89 -12.91 -15.36
N GLY A 341 18.63 -12.85 -14.92
CA GLY A 341 18.26 -12.63 -13.51
C GLY A 341 18.65 -13.79 -12.60
N LEU A 342 18.40 -15.04 -13.03
CA LEU A 342 18.85 -16.22 -12.29
C LEU A 342 20.38 -16.30 -12.24
N THR A 343 21.07 -16.11 -13.37
CA THR A 343 22.54 -16.12 -13.42
C THR A 343 23.15 -15.08 -12.46
N TYR A 344 22.52 -13.91 -12.29
CA TYR A 344 22.94 -12.92 -11.29
C TYR A 344 22.82 -13.46 -9.86
N ARG A 345 21.67 -14.02 -9.48
CA ARG A 345 21.48 -14.63 -8.15
C ARG A 345 22.44 -15.79 -7.89
N PHE A 346 22.70 -16.64 -8.88
CA PHE A 346 23.66 -17.74 -8.75
C PHE A 346 25.12 -17.28 -8.62
N LYS A 347 25.47 -16.06 -9.05
CA LYS A 347 26.82 -15.49 -8.84
C LYS A 347 27.04 -15.03 -7.41
N ASP A 348 25.98 -14.68 -6.70
CA ASP A 348 26.06 -14.28 -5.29
C ASP A 348 26.17 -15.48 -4.33
N LEU A 349 26.09 -16.73 -4.85
CA LEU A 349 26.31 -17.93 -4.04
C LEU A 349 27.80 -18.11 -3.72
N PRO A 350 28.18 -18.18 -2.43
CA PRO A 350 29.58 -18.15 -2.02
C PRO A 350 30.39 -19.41 -2.38
N PHE A 351 29.73 -20.43 -2.95
CA PHE A 351 30.30 -21.73 -3.27
C PHE A 351 30.32 -22.05 -4.76
N LEU A 352 29.92 -21.11 -5.63
CA LEU A 352 29.96 -21.27 -7.09
C LEU A 352 30.93 -20.27 -7.74
N SER A 353 31.50 -20.67 -8.88
CA SER A 353 32.23 -19.76 -9.77
C SER A 353 31.28 -19.18 -10.82
N ASP A 354 31.61 -18.03 -11.42
CA ASP A 354 30.82 -17.43 -12.51
C ASP A 354 30.42 -18.41 -13.62
N ARG A 355 31.35 -19.29 -14.01
CA ARG A 355 31.10 -20.32 -15.03
C ARG A 355 30.12 -21.37 -14.54
N ALA A 356 30.22 -21.76 -13.27
CA ALA A 356 29.27 -22.69 -12.67
C ALA A 356 27.88 -22.05 -12.56
N SER A 357 27.80 -20.80 -12.09
CA SER A 357 26.55 -20.06 -11.90
C SER A 357 25.67 -20.04 -13.16
N ASP A 358 26.25 -19.90 -14.36
CA ASP A 358 25.50 -19.95 -15.62
C ASP A 358 24.89 -21.34 -15.89
N ASN A 359 25.65 -22.41 -15.64
CA ASN A 359 25.15 -23.78 -15.81
C ASN A 359 24.04 -24.11 -14.80
N PHE A 360 24.17 -23.63 -13.57
CA PHE A 360 23.14 -23.78 -12.53
C PHE A 360 21.85 -23.00 -12.89
N ALA A 361 21.99 -21.77 -13.40
CA ALA A 361 20.86 -20.98 -13.89
C ALA A 361 20.14 -21.68 -15.06
N ARG A 362 20.90 -22.27 -15.99
CA ARG A 362 20.34 -23.02 -17.12
C ARG A 362 19.58 -24.27 -16.67
N ALA A 363 20.12 -25.05 -15.72
CA ALA A 363 19.44 -26.22 -15.18
C ALA A 363 18.13 -25.83 -14.45
N SER A 364 18.19 -24.74 -13.68
CA SER A 364 17.02 -24.20 -12.96
C SER A 364 15.94 -23.72 -13.93
N LEU A 365 16.31 -23.00 -14.98
CA LEU A 365 15.36 -22.55 -16.00
C LEU A 365 14.72 -23.73 -16.73
N HIS A 366 15.47 -24.79 -17.01
CA HIS A 366 14.92 -26.01 -17.61
C HIS A 366 13.89 -26.67 -16.68
N ALA A 367 14.17 -26.78 -15.39
CA ALA A 367 13.22 -27.31 -14.40
C ALA A 367 11.91 -26.50 -14.40
N LEU A 368 12.02 -25.18 -14.37
CA LEU A 368 10.87 -24.27 -14.38
C LEU A 368 10.08 -24.34 -15.69
N GLN A 369 10.75 -24.35 -16.85
CA GLN A 369 10.11 -24.53 -18.15
C GLN A 369 9.39 -25.87 -18.29
N HIS A 370 9.96 -26.92 -17.72
CA HIS A 370 9.36 -28.25 -17.75
C HIS A 370 8.16 -28.36 -16.81
N ARG A 371 8.18 -27.64 -15.68
CA ARG A 371 7.17 -27.75 -14.62
C ARG A 371 6.14 -26.62 -14.57
N THR A 372 6.28 -25.59 -15.41
CA THR A 372 5.29 -24.51 -15.53
C THR A 372 3.88 -25.07 -15.72
N GLY A 373 2.92 -24.54 -14.96
CA GLY A 373 1.54 -25.01 -14.93
C GLY A 373 1.34 -26.34 -14.20
N THR A 374 2.36 -26.90 -13.54
CA THR A 374 2.25 -28.16 -12.77
C THR A 374 2.69 -28.00 -11.32
N SER A 375 2.13 -28.84 -10.44
CA SER A 375 2.53 -28.95 -9.03
C SER A 375 3.73 -29.89 -8.80
N TYR A 376 4.43 -30.31 -9.85
CA TYR A 376 5.49 -31.31 -9.79
C TYR A 376 6.87 -30.67 -9.68
N GLU A 377 7.82 -31.46 -9.18
CA GLU A 377 9.19 -31.03 -8.97
C GLU A 377 10.17 -31.88 -9.78
N ASP A 378 11.15 -31.21 -10.38
CA ASP A 378 12.35 -31.81 -10.92
C ASP A 378 13.49 -31.71 -9.92
N TYR A 379 14.43 -32.65 -10.00
CA TYR A 379 15.63 -32.65 -9.19
C TYR A 379 16.86 -32.85 -10.03
N TYR A 380 17.85 -31.99 -9.81
CA TYR A 380 19.13 -32.01 -10.50
C TYR A 380 20.24 -32.21 -9.49
N LEU A 381 21.24 -33.00 -9.88
CA LEU A 381 22.52 -33.06 -9.20
C LEU A 381 23.59 -32.47 -10.11
N MET A 382 24.40 -31.60 -9.53
CA MET A 382 25.49 -30.94 -10.23
C MET A 382 26.74 -30.90 -9.36
N THR A 383 27.91 -30.91 -9.98
CA THR A 383 29.18 -30.61 -9.30
C THR A 383 29.31 -29.11 -9.05
N LYS A 384 30.21 -28.70 -8.14
CA LYS A 384 30.46 -27.27 -7.85
C LYS A 384 31.03 -26.47 -9.03
N ASP A 385 31.68 -27.12 -9.99
CA ASP A 385 32.14 -26.50 -11.24
C ASP A 385 31.03 -26.41 -12.30
N GLY A 386 29.81 -26.84 -11.98
CA GLY A 386 28.63 -26.66 -12.82
C GLY A 386 28.41 -27.78 -13.84
N LYS A 387 28.97 -28.98 -13.65
CA LYS A 387 28.65 -30.15 -14.48
C LYS A 387 27.38 -30.82 -13.92
N GLN A 388 26.34 -30.95 -14.74
CA GLN A 388 25.19 -31.78 -14.39
C GLN A 388 25.57 -33.25 -14.40
N VAL A 389 25.35 -33.95 -13.29
CA VAL A 389 25.72 -35.37 -13.12
C VAL A 389 24.53 -36.30 -13.21
N ALA A 390 23.35 -35.86 -12.77
CA ALA A 390 22.12 -36.64 -12.86
C ALA A 390 20.88 -35.74 -12.78
N VAL A 391 19.76 -36.25 -13.27
CA VAL A 391 18.45 -35.57 -13.23
C VAL A 391 17.34 -36.58 -12.93
N ALA A 392 16.33 -36.13 -12.20
CA ALA A 392 15.09 -36.83 -11.98
C ALA A 392 13.93 -35.87 -12.30
N ASN A 393 13.34 -36.04 -13.48
CA ASN A 393 12.31 -35.15 -14.01
C ASN A 393 11.07 -35.91 -14.52
N SER A 394 10.92 -37.18 -14.17
CA SER A 394 9.77 -38.00 -14.58
C SER A 394 8.70 -38.14 -13.50
N SER A 395 8.93 -37.55 -12.31
CA SER A 395 7.96 -37.57 -11.22
C SER A 395 6.66 -36.86 -11.65
N SER A 396 5.53 -37.51 -11.36
CA SER A 396 4.18 -36.94 -11.41
C SER A 396 3.53 -36.94 -10.02
N VAL A 397 4.34 -37.00 -8.96
CA VAL A 397 3.87 -36.85 -7.58
C VAL A 397 3.96 -35.37 -7.21
N PRO A 398 2.85 -34.72 -6.82
CA PRO A 398 2.85 -33.31 -6.44
C PRO A 398 3.84 -33.01 -5.31
N LYS A 399 4.59 -31.90 -5.45
CA LYS A 399 5.49 -31.32 -4.44
C LYS A 399 6.47 -32.34 -3.84
N ARG A 400 6.96 -33.23 -4.70
CA ARG A 400 7.87 -34.31 -4.31
C ARG A 400 8.79 -34.73 -5.45
N VAL A 401 10.06 -34.82 -5.12
CA VAL A 401 11.08 -35.45 -5.94
C VAL A 401 11.09 -36.97 -5.74
N SER A 402 11.20 -37.72 -6.84
CA SER A 402 11.45 -39.17 -6.84
C SER A 402 12.80 -39.49 -7.48
N TYR A 403 13.73 -40.09 -6.74
CA TYR A 403 15.08 -40.38 -7.25
C TYR A 403 15.08 -41.50 -8.30
N THR A 404 15.81 -41.26 -9.40
CA THR A 404 16.07 -42.24 -10.46
C THR A 404 17.32 -43.05 -10.16
N LYS A 405 17.53 -44.17 -10.86
CA LYS A 405 18.78 -44.94 -10.76
C LYS A 405 20.03 -44.07 -10.97
N GLN A 406 19.99 -43.14 -11.92
CA GLN A 406 21.09 -42.21 -12.19
C GLN A 406 21.47 -41.34 -10.97
N ILE A 407 20.49 -40.97 -10.14
CA ILE A 407 20.73 -40.22 -8.90
C ILE A 407 21.50 -41.08 -7.90
N TYR A 408 21.13 -42.35 -7.73
CA TYR A 408 21.84 -43.27 -6.84
C TYR A 408 23.24 -43.59 -7.35
N ASP A 409 23.40 -43.86 -8.65
CA ASP A 409 24.70 -44.10 -9.28
C ASP A 409 25.64 -42.89 -9.06
N ALA A 410 25.11 -41.65 -9.14
CA ALA A 410 25.89 -40.44 -8.85
C ALA A 410 26.31 -40.32 -7.37
N PHE A 411 25.54 -40.84 -6.42
CA PHE A 411 25.95 -40.87 -5.00
C PHE A 411 27.05 -41.91 -4.71
N GLU A 412 27.19 -42.93 -5.56
CA GLU A 412 28.27 -43.92 -5.48
C GLU A 412 29.55 -43.45 -6.19
N GLU A 413 29.40 -42.72 -7.31
CA GLU A 413 30.53 -42.23 -8.11
C GLU A 413 31.29 -41.07 -7.47
N TYR A 414 30.57 -40.12 -6.85
CA TYR A 414 31.17 -38.88 -6.35
C TYR A 414 31.57 -38.95 -4.88
N GLY A 415 32.59 -38.17 -4.53
CA GLY A 415 33.13 -38.07 -3.19
C GLY A 415 32.32 -37.19 -2.25
N LYS A 416 32.75 -37.16 -0.98
CA LYS A 416 32.14 -36.32 0.06
C LYS A 416 32.17 -34.84 -0.34
N ASP A 417 31.03 -34.17 -0.20
CA ASP A 417 30.84 -32.73 -0.42
C ASP A 417 31.07 -32.24 -1.87
N GLU A 418 31.11 -33.12 -2.86
CA GLU A 418 31.37 -32.77 -4.26
C GLU A 418 30.13 -32.28 -5.01
N LEU A 419 28.93 -32.61 -4.52
CA LEU A 419 27.67 -32.36 -5.22
C LEU A 419 26.82 -31.25 -4.59
N VAL A 420 26.01 -30.62 -5.45
CA VAL A 420 24.97 -29.64 -5.14
C VAL A 420 23.66 -30.14 -5.74
N SER A 421 22.57 -30.10 -4.98
CA SER A 421 21.23 -30.44 -5.47
C SER A 421 20.42 -29.20 -5.81
N ILE A 422 19.58 -29.29 -6.84
CA ILE A 422 18.62 -28.24 -7.22
C ILE A 422 17.24 -28.88 -7.39
N HIS A 423 16.20 -28.24 -6.89
CA HIS A 423 14.82 -28.58 -7.25
C HIS A 423 13.93 -27.34 -7.32
N ASN A 424 12.79 -27.44 -7.99
CA ASN A 424 11.82 -26.34 -8.08
C ASN A 424 10.71 -26.49 -7.02
N HIS A 425 10.22 -25.36 -6.51
CA HIS A 425 9.01 -25.31 -5.69
C HIS A 425 7.90 -24.58 -6.47
N PRO A 426 6.84 -25.29 -6.89
CA PRO A 426 5.74 -24.69 -7.65
C PRO A 426 5.04 -23.53 -6.96
N SER A 427 5.04 -23.51 -5.62
CA SER A 427 4.44 -22.44 -4.82
C SER A 427 5.43 -21.36 -4.36
N GLY A 428 6.70 -21.40 -4.78
CA GLY A 428 7.71 -20.40 -4.42
C GLY A 428 8.19 -20.43 -2.95
N PHE A 429 7.75 -21.43 -2.17
CA PHE A 429 8.06 -21.51 -0.75
C PHE A 429 9.53 -21.87 -0.44
N PRO A 430 10.04 -21.52 0.76
CA PRO A 430 11.35 -21.97 1.24
C PRO A 430 11.54 -23.49 1.22
N PRO A 431 12.78 -24.00 1.29
CA PRO A 431 13.03 -25.44 1.46
C PRO A 431 12.34 -25.96 2.72
N SER A 432 11.69 -27.12 2.62
CA SER A 432 11.12 -27.77 3.79
C SER A 432 12.23 -28.35 4.69
N ILE A 433 11.90 -28.61 5.94
CA ILE A 433 12.82 -29.33 6.84
C ILE A 433 13.17 -30.73 6.31
N ALA A 434 12.29 -31.34 5.50
CA ALA A 434 12.55 -32.62 4.86
C ALA A 434 13.60 -32.50 3.75
N ASP A 435 13.58 -31.40 2.99
CA ASP A 435 14.60 -31.11 1.98
C ASP A 435 15.97 -31.00 2.62
N ILE A 436 16.07 -30.25 3.72
CA ILE A 436 17.32 -30.04 4.48
C ILE A 436 17.80 -31.35 5.10
N ALA A 437 16.91 -32.09 5.77
CA ALA A 437 17.23 -33.39 6.37
C ALA A 437 17.72 -34.39 5.31
N SER A 438 17.21 -34.30 4.08
CA SER A 438 17.58 -35.21 2.99
C SER A 438 19.08 -35.16 2.65
N LEU A 439 19.79 -34.05 2.92
CA LEU A 439 21.23 -33.93 2.63
C LEU A 439 22.08 -34.83 3.53
N ASN A 440 21.57 -35.21 4.71
CA ASN A 440 22.18 -36.21 5.59
C ASN A 440 21.61 -37.63 5.40
N ASN A 441 20.71 -37.84 4.43
CA ASN A 441 20.23 -39.19 4.15
C ASN A 441 21.41 -40.12 3.81
N LYS A 442 21.42 -41.31 4.42
CA LYS A 442 22.44 -42.35 4.25
C LYS A 442 22.64 -42.71 2.78
N ASP A 443 21.56 -42.70 1.99
CA ASP A 443 21.60 -42.99 0.56
C ASP A 443 22.48 -42.00 -0.22
N LYS A 444 22.59 -40.75 0.25
CA LYS A 444 23.44 -39.73 -0.38
C LYS A 444 24.92 -39.87 -0.03
N GLN A 445 25.29 -40.76 0.89
CA GLN A 445 26.68 -41.04 1.29
C GLN A 445 27.52 -39.78 1.60
N LYS A 446 26.89 -38.70 2.08
CA LYS A 446 27.53 -37.39 2.32
C LYS A 446 28.17 -36.74 1.07
N THR A 447 27.70 -37.07 -0.13
CA THR A 447 28.16 -36.46 -1.39
C THR A 447 27.61 -35.06 -1.60
N VAL A 448 26.34 -34.81 -1.26
CA VAL A 448 25.68 -33.50 -1.43
C VAL A 448 25.99 -32.58 -0.25
N LYS A 449 26.61 -31.42 -0.53
CA LYS A 449 26.94 -30.40 0.49
C LYS A 449 25.93 -29.25 0.55
N TYR A 450 25.43 -28.83 -0.60
CA TYR A 450 24.53 -27.69 -0.74
C TYR A 450 23.25 -28.10 -1.47
N GLY A 451 22.14 -27.51 -1.08
CA GLY A 451 20.87 -27.61 -1.80
C GLY A 451 20.37 -26.23 -2.23
N ILE A 452 19.65 -26.20 -3.34
CA ILE A 452 19.10 -24.98 -3.94
C ILE A 452 17.64 -25.24 -4.31
N VAL A 453 16.77 -24.30 -3.96
CA VAL A 453 15.35 -24.30 -4.36
C VAL A 453 15.09 -23.11 -5.26
N VAL A 454 14.39 -23.32 -6.37
CA VAL A 454 13.95 -22.23 -7.25
C VAL A 454 12.42 -22.23 -7.40
N GLY A 455 11.80 -21.12 -7.04
CA GLY A 455 10.36 -20.91 -7.10
C GLY A 455 9.86 -20.57 -8.50
N HIS A 456 8.60 -20.93 -8.80
CA HIS A 456 7.94 -20.50 -10.05
C HIS A 456 7.67 -18.98 -10.09
N ASP A 457 7.68 -18.32 -8.94
CA ASP A 457 7.63 -16.87 -8.75
C ASP A 457 9.00 -16.18 -8.89
N GLY A 458 10.06 -16.98 -9.05
CA GLY A 458 11.45 -16.53 -9.16
C GLY A 458 12.19 -16.39 -7.83
N ALA A 459 11.61 -16.76 -6.69
CA ALA A 459 12.37 -16.83 -5.45
C ALA A 459 13.48 -17.89 -5.53
N MET A 460 14.67 -17.63 -4.97
CA MET A 460 15.74 -18.63 -4.90
C MET A 460 16.25 -18.78 -3.49
N TYR A 461 16.30 -20.01 -2.99
CA TYR A 461 16.88 -20.33 -1.68
C TYR A 461 18.07 -21.25 -1.84
N TRP A 462 19.06 -21.10 -0.96
CA TRP A 462 20.15 -22.05 -0.81
C TRP A 462 20.28 -22.49 0.63
N TYR A 463 20.81 -23.68 0.86
CA TYR A 463 21.03 -24.22 2.19
C TYR A 463 22.19 -25.22 2.22
N THR A 464 22.81 -25.41 3.38
CA THR A 464 23.89 -26.38 3.58
C THR A 464 23.39 -27.65 4.26
N ARG A 465 24.16 -28.74 4.07
CA ARG A 465 23.95 -29.97 4.83
C ARG A 465 24.11 -29.71 6.34
N PRO A 466 23.14 -30.11 7.18
CA PRO A 466 23.21 -29.89 8.62
C PRO A 466 24.37 -30.64 9.28
N LYS A 467 24.92 -30.05 10.35
CA LYS A 467 26.02 -30.64 11.14
C LYS A 467 25.58 -31.87 11.92
N SER A 468 24.31 -31.92 12.32
CA SER A 468 23.69 -33.07 12.98
C SER A 468 22.47 -33.59 12.20
N ASP A 469 22.13 -34.86 12.40
CA ASP A 469 20.93 -35.44 11.79
C ASP A 469 19.68 -34.79 12.38
N ILE A 470 18.72 -34.47 11.52
CA ILE A 470 17.40 -33.95 11.92
C ILE A 470 16.49 -35.16 12.14
N PRO A 471 16.05 -35.46 13.38
CA PRO A 471 15.17 -36.60 13.65
C PRO A 471 13.83 -36.45 12.93
N LYS A 472 13.20 -37.57 12.54
CA LYS A 472 11.89 -37.54 11.87
C LYS A 472 10.83 -36.88 12.76
N GLU A 473 10.94 -37.06 14.07
CA GLU A 473 10.09 -36.48 15.10
C GLU A 473 10.17 -34.94 15.11
N TYR A 474 11.31 -34.38 14.69
CA TYR A 474 11.44 -32.92 14.57
C TYR A 474 10.48 -32.35 13.53
N GLN A 475 10.01 -33.11 12.54
CA GLN A 475 8.98 -32.63 11.61
C GLN A 475 7.68 -32.26 12.32
N GLN A 476 7.31 -32.99 13.37
CA GLN A 476 6.12 -32.69 14.17
C GLN A 476 6.34 -31.44 15.04
N ILE A 477 7.53 -31.31 15.64
CA ILE A 477 7.92 -30.13 16.41
C ILE A 477 7.95 -28.89 15.50
N HIS A 478 8.51 -29.05 14.30
CA HIS A 478 8.59 -28.02 13.29
C HIS A 478 7.19 -27.61 12.81
N LYS A 479 6.27 -28.55 12.58
CA LYS A 479 4.87 -28.23 12.28
C LYS A 479 4.22 -27.41 13.40
N VAL A 480 4.41 -27.81 14.65
CA VAL A 480 3.91 -27.05 15.81
C VAL A 480 4.54 -25.65 15.89
N GLU A 481 5.81 -25.51 15.51
CA GLU A 481 6.49 -24.22 15.43
C GLU A 481 5.94 -23.34 14.30
N LEU A 482 5.74 -23.90 13.10
CA LEU A 482 5.06 -23.21 12.00
C LEU A 482 3.67 -22.74 12.44
N ASP A 483 2.89 -23.60 13.11
CA ASP A 483 1.56 -23.24 13.62
C ASP A 483 1.63 -22.16 14.69
N LYS A 484 2.66 -22.14 15.55
CA LYS A 484 2.89 -21.05 16.51
C LYS A 484 3.24 -19.74 15.80
N LEU A 485 4.09 -19.79 14.78
CA LEU A 485 4.49 -18.61 14.01
C LEU A 485 3.34 -18.06 13.16
N ARG A 486 2.53 -18.92 12.55
CA ARG A 486 1.26 -18.55 11.90
C ARG A 486 0.33 -17.87 12.90
N LYS A 487 0.20 -18.46 14.09
CA LYS A 487 -0.58 -17.87 15.20
C LYS A 487 -0.02 -16.55 15.71
N ILE A 488 1.20 -16.14 15.34
CA ILE A 488 1.81 -14.84 15.65
C ILE A 488 1.60 -13.82 14.51
N GLY A 489 1.11 -14.25 13.35
CA GLY A 489 0.70 -13.37 12.23
C GLY A 489 1.74 -13.22 11.12
N TYR A 490 2.78 -14.05 11.11
CA TYR A 490 3.71 -14.10 9.98
C TYR A 490 3.02 -14.73 8.75
N ASN A 491 3.28 -14.18 7.55
CA ASN A 491 2.88 -14.82 6.30
C ASN A 491 3.61 -16.17 6.10
N GLU A 492 3.08 -17.04 5.24
CA GLU A 492 3.55 -18.41 5.10
C GLU A 492 5.05 -18.54 4.75
N ILE A 493 5.59 -17.64 3.94
CA ILE A 493 7.03 -17.62 3.61
C ILE A 493 7.85 -17.28 4.85
N THR A 494 7.49 -16.19 5.56
CA THR A 494 8.21 -15.76 6.76
C THR A 494 8.09 -16.77 7.91
N VAL A 495 6.94 -17.44 8.03
CA VAL A 495 6.75 -18.55 8.97
C VAL A 495 7.78 -19.64 8.71
N GLN A 496 7.91 -20.07 7.46
CA GLN A 496 8.84 -21.12 7.08
C GLN A 496 10.30 -20.65 7.26
N GLU A 497 10.66 -19.44 6.81
CA GLU A 497 12.01 -18.87 7.01
C GLU A 497 12.39 -18.81 8.49
N LYS A 498 11.51 -18.33 9.38
CA LYS A 498 11.78 -18.25 10.82
C LYS A 498 11.90 -19.62 11.50
N ALA A 499 11.05 -20.57 11.10
CA ALA A 499 11.16 -21.93 11.58
C ALA A 499 12.46 -22.60 11.08
N LEU A 500 12.93 -22.22 9.89
CA LEU A 500 14.24 -22.61 9.37
C LEU A 500 15.39 -21.96 10.13
N GLU A 501 15.32 -20.68 10.52
CA GLU A 501 16.31 -20.03 11.40
C GLU A 501 16.49 -20.83 12.69
N ARG A 502 15.37 -21.20 13.34
CA ARG A 502 15.40 -22.02 14.55
C ARG A 502 16.03 -23.39 14.32
N ALA A 503 15.62 -24.07 13.26
CA ALA A 503 16.19 -25.37 12.91
C ALA A 503 17.68 -25.25 12.55
N SER A 504 18.08 -24.14 11.93
CA SER A 504 19.46 -23.82 11.57
C SER A 504 20.33 -23.73 12.82
N ASP A 505 19.84 -23.05 13.87
CA ASP A 505 20.53 -22.96 15.16
C ASP A 505 20.67 -24.32 15.87
N ILE A 506 19.65 -25.18 15.77
CA ILE A 506 19.61 -26.48 16.45
C ILE A 506 20.51 -27.51 15.75
N PHE A 507 20.43 -27.59 14.42
CA PHE A 507 21.08 -28.63 13.62
C PHE A 507 22.33 -28.16 12.88
N GLY A 508 22.64 -26.87 12.95
CA GLY A 508 23.87 -26.28 12.46
C GLY A 508 24.01 -26.33 10.94
N PHE A 509 22.95 -26.00 10.21
CA PHE A 509 23.04 -25.66 8.79
C PHE A 509 23.11 -24.13 8.61
N GLU A 510 23.17 -23.68 7.37
CA GLU A 510 23.08 -22.29 6.95
C GLU A 510 22.12 -22.26 5.77
N PHE A 511 21.37 -21.17 5.60
CA PHE A 511 20.51 -20.96 4.43
C PHE A 511 20.37 -19.48 4.13
N GLY A 512 19.91 -19.14 2.93
CA GLY A 512 19.65 -17.76 2.52
C GLY A 512 18.76 -17.67 1.29
N ARG A 513 18.29 -16.45 0.98
CA ARG A 513 17.34 -16.14 -0.09
C ARG A 513 17.87 -15.05 -1.03
N PHE A 514 17.52 -15.14 -2.32
CA PHE A 514 17.80 -14.17 -3.38
C PHE A 514 16.57 -13.84 -4.23
#